data_AF-A0A182YS24-F1
#
_entry.id   AF-A0A182YS24-F1
#
_cell.length_a   1.000
_cell.length_b   1.000
_cell.length_c   1.000
_cell.angle_alpha   90.00
_cell.angle_beta   90.00
_cell.angle_gamma   90.00
#
_symmetry.space_group_name_H-M   'P 1'
#
loop_
_entity.id
_entity.type
_entity.pdbx_description
1 polymer ?
#
loop_
_entity_poly.entity_id
_entity_poly.type
_entity_poly.pdbx_seq_one_letter_code
_entity_poly.pdbx_strand_id
1 'polypeptide(L)'
;MKSEMMPVFKINKGHLEMTSQEKQNVRRAAQLLSRTTAIALRRYFQNQTAIDLANFIEKIDLWFSISNSYSPLAKLDYKKSYSGTEDQIKGLDDMFELMLNSTVLGKNNMQTFQKSILMQITSLKMLFNDMKEKHNVKFLSTYKLNQDVLKTFSLSFDKEEEFMTIRHQ
;
A
#
# COMPACT_ATOMS: atom_id res chain seq x y z
N MET A 1 -7.23 -3.46 -37.52
CA MET A 1 -7.36 -4.41 -36.40
C MET A 1 -7.08 -3.62 -35.12
N LYS A 2 -8.12 -3.41 -34.28
CA LYS A 2 -8.09 -2.46 -33.15
C LYS A 2 -7.02 -2.86 -32.14
N SER A 3 -6.18 -1.91 -31.75
CA SER A 3 -5.15 -2.03 -30.73
C SER A 3 -5.70 -2.69 -29.46
N GLU A 4 -5.20 -3.87 -29.11
CA GLU A 4 -5.42 -4.43 -27.79
C GLU A 4 -4.82 -3.47 -26.76
N MET A 5 -5.66 -2.84 -25.94
CA MET A 5 -5.19 -2.03 -24.82
C MET A 5 -4.36 -2.94 -23.89
N MET A 6 -3.05 -2.72 -23.85
CA MET A 6 -2.17 -3.43 -22.92
C MET A 6 -2.68 -3.24 -21.49
N PRO A 7 -2.93 -4.33 -20.72
CA PRO A 7 -3.40 -4.24 -19.34
C PRO A 7 -2.49 -3.43 -18.41
N VAL A 8 -1.23 -3.22 -18.81
CA VAL A 8 -0.16 -2.58 -18.02
C VAL A 8 0.24 -1.20 -18.56
N PHE A 9 -0.69 -0.43 -19.12
CA PHE A 9 -0.40 0.92 -19.65
C PHE A 9 0.23 1.90 -18.64
N LYS A 10 0.20 1.59 -17.34
CA LYS A 10 0.77 2.41 -16.26
C LYS A 10 2.24 2.13 -15.98
N ILE A 11 2.77 0.94 -16.30
CA ILE A 11 4.16 0.58 -15.99
C ILE A 11 5.05 0.91 -17.18
N ASN A 12 6.17 1.55 -16.89
CA ASN A 12 7.22 1.86 -17.85
C ASN A 12 8.60 1.63 -17.20
N LYS A 13 9.66 1.81 -17.97
CA LYS A 13 11.05 1.63 -17.51
C LYS A 13 11.38 2.45 -16.24
N GLY A 14 10.78 3.63 -16.09
CA GLY A 14 10.93 4.49 -14.91
C GLY A 14 10.25 3.97 -13.62
N HIS A 15 9.60 2.81 -13.65
CA HIS A 15 9.15 2.08 -12.46
C HIS A 15 10.22 1.11 -11.93
N LEU A 16 11.15 0.68 -12.78
CA LEU A 16 12.22 -0.26 -12.44
C LEU A 16 13.55 0.45 -12.23
N GLU A 17 13.80 1.48 -13.05
CA GLU A 17 14.99 2.32 -12.98
C GLU A 17 14.58 3.69 -12.44
N MET A 18 14.97 3.97 -11.19
CA MET A 18 14.59 5.19 -10.48
C MET A 18 15.82 5.87 -9.88
N THR A 19 15.88 7.19 -10.03
CA THR A 19 16.81 8.04 -9.28
C THR A 19 16.46 8.05 -7.78
N SER A 20 17.40 8.47 -6.92
CA SER A 20 17.16 8.54 -5.48
C SER A 20 15.97 9.44 -5.10
N GLN A 21 15.73 10.52 -5.86
CA GLN A 21 14.58 11.40 -5.65
C GLN A 21 13.27 10.72 -6.05
N GLU A 22 13.24 10.02 -7.19
CA GLU A 22 12.03 9.33 -7.65
C GLU A 22 11.61 8.16 -6.75
N LYS A 23 12.56 7.54 -6.03
CA LYS A 23 12.28 6.49 -5.04
C LYS A 23 11.38 6.95 -3.89
N GLN A 24 11.27 8.25 -3.65
CA GLN A 24 10.35 8.80 -2.65
C GLN A 24 8.89 8.82 -3.13
N ASN A 25 8.65 8.58 -4.42
CA ASN A 25 7.31 8.63 -5.01
C ASN A 25 6.51 7.34 -4.76
N VAL A 26 5.70 7.38 -3.70
CA VAL A 26 4.79 6.29 -3.30
C VAL A 26 3.85 5.87 -4.43
N ARG A 27 3.45 6.79 -5.33
CA ARG A 27 2.54 6.48 -6.44
C ARG A 27 3.14 5.45 -7.40
N ARG A 28 4.44 5.57 -7.74
CA ARG A 28 5.08 4.63 -8.66
C ARG A 28 5.20 3.24 -8.05
N ALA A 29 5.54 3.17 -6.76
CA ALA A 29 5.56 1.91 -6.02
C ALA A 29 4.16 1.26 -5.97
N ALA A 30 3.11 2.04 -5.68
CA ALA A 30 1.73 1.56 -5.65
C ALA A 30 1.22 1.10 -7.03
N GLN A 31 1.66 1.75 -8.12
CA GLN A 31 1.34 1.30 -9.48
C GLN A 31 2.04 0.00 -9.84
N LEU A 32 3.33 -0.12 -9.49
CA LEU A 32 4.13 -1.31 -9.75
C LEU A 32 3.55 -2.52 -9.00
N LEU A 33 3.29 -2.36 -7.70
CA LEU A 33 2.81 -3.42 -6.81
C LEU A 33 1.27 -3.50 -6.77
N SER A 34 0.62 -3.33 -7.92
CA SER A 34 -0.84 -3.33 -8.02
C SER A 34 -1.41 -4.68 -8.47
N ARG A 35 -2.67 -4.93 -8.13
CA ARG A 35 -3.43 -6.09 -8.67
C ARG A 35 -3.41 -6.17 -10.19
N THR A 36 -3.47 -5.04 -10.88
CA THR A 36 -3.39 -5.01 -12.35
C THR A 36 -2.07 -5.54 -12.89
N THR A 37 -0.97 -5.29 -12.18
CA THR A 37 0.35 -5.86 -12.51
C THR A 37 0.36 -7.38 -12.30
N ALA A 38 -0.18 -7.86 -11.18
CA ALA A 38 -0.25 -9.28 -10.89
C ALA A 38 -1.08 -10.06 -11.94
N ILE A 39 -2.24 -9.52 -12.34
CA ILE A 39 -3.06 -10.11 -13.40
C ILE A 39 -2.30 -10.18 -14.72
N ALA A 40 -1.57 -9.12 -15.07
CA ALA A 40 -0.78 -9.11 -16.30
C ALA A 40 0.37 -10.13 -16.25
N LEU A 41 1.08 -10.25 -15.12
CA LEU A 41 2.11 -11.25 -14.93
C LEU A 41 1.58 -12.66 -15.20
N ARG A 42 0.44 -13.02 -14.62
CA ARG A 42 -0.18 -14.35 -14.84
C ARG A 42 -0.66 -14.55 -16.27
N ARG A 43 -1.13 -13.49 -16.93
CA ARG A 43 -1.67 -13.59 -18.30
C ARG A 43 -0.57 -13.75 -19.34
N TYR A 44 0.53 -13.03 -19.19
CA TYR A 44 1.60 -12.99 -20.20
C TYR A 44 2.77 -13.93 -19.91
N PHE A 45 2.95 -14.37 -18.66
CA PHE A 45 4.02 -15.26 -18.26
C PHE A 45 3.46 -16.48 -17.51
N GLN A 46 3.61 -17.66 -18.09
CA GLN A 46 3.10 -18.92 -17.52
C GLN A 46 4.19 -19.73 -16.82
N ASN A 47 5.20 -19.07 -16.24
CA ASN A 47 6.24 -19.72 -15.46
C ASN A 47 6.00 -19.54 -13.96
N GLN A 48 6.55 -20.44 -13.16
CA GLN A 48 6.34 -20.46 -11.71
C GLN A 48 6.79 -19.14 -11.05
N THR A 49 7.93 -18.59 -11.48
CA THR A 49 8.45 -17.31 -10.97
C THR A 49 7.46 -16.16 -11.14
N ALA A 50 6.79 -16.07 -12.29
CA ALA A 50 5.80 -15.03 -12.56
C ALA A 50 4.53 -15.23 -11.73
N ILE A 51 4.11 -16.48 -11.51
CA ILE A 51 2.98 -16.83 -10.65
C ILE A 51 3.28 -16.44 -9.20
N ASP A 52 4.46 -16.79 -8.70
CA ASP A 52 4.90 -16.48 -7.33
C ASP A 52 5.01 -14.97 -7.11
N LEU A 53 5.59 -14.24 -8.09
CA LEU A 53 5.66 -12.79 -8.06
C LEU A 53 4.27 -12.14 -8.09
N ALA A 54 3.34 -12.66 -8.90
CA ALA A 54 1.97 -12.16 -8.93
C ALA A 54 1.25 -12.37 -7.59
N ASN A 55 1.42 -13.53 -6.96
CA ASN A 55 0.88 -13.82 -5.64
C ASN A 55 1.46 -12.89 -4.56
N PHE A 56 2.77 -12.65 -4.62
CA PHE A 56 3.46 -11.69 -3.74
C PHE A 56 2.88 -10.27 -3.89
N ILE A 57 2.73 -9.79 -5.13
CA ILE A 57 2.20 -8.46 -5.43
C ILE A 57 0.76 -8.32 -4.91
N GLU A 58 -0.10 -9.33 -5.07
CA GLU A 58 -1.47 -9.26 -4.57
C GLU A 58 -1.57 -9.18 -3.05
N LYS A 59 -0.70 -9.88 -2.31
CA LYS A 59 -0.65 -9.77 -0.85
C LYS A 59 -0.28 -8.33 -0.43
N ILE A 60 0.68 -7.72 -1.12
CA ILE A 60 1.05 -6.32 -0.87
C ILE A 60 -0.09 -5.36 -1.23
N ASP A 61 -0.70 -5.49 -2.41
CA ASP A 61 -1.79 -4.62 -2.87
C ASP A 61 -2.99 -4.65 -1.90
N LEU A 62 -3.33 -5.84 -1.41
CA LEU A 62 -4.39 -6.03 -0.42
C LEU A 62 -4.05 -5.38 0.92
N TRP A 63 -2.87 -5.67 1.48
CA TRP A 63 -2.43 -5.04 2.73
C TRP A 63 -2.36 -3.51 2.62
N PHE A 64 -1.83 -3.00 1.50
CA PHE A 64 -1.74 -1.56 1.26
C PHE A 64 -3.12 -0.91 1.18
N SER A 65 -4.08 -1.58 0.53
CA SER A 65 -5.46 -1.10 0.45
C SER A 65 -6.16 -1.07 1.81
N ILE A 66 -5.99 -2.12 2.62
CA ILE A 66 -6.56 -2.18 3.98
C ILE A 66 -5.94 -1.09 4.86
N SER A 67 -4.63 -0.86 4.74
CA SER A 67 -3.87 0.09 5.56
C SER A 67 -4.00 1.55 5.10
N ASN A 68 -4.71 1.81 4.00
CA ASN A 68 -4.90 3.16 3.45
C ASN A 68 -6.35 3.40 2.96
N SER A 69 -7.34 2.88 3.68
CA SER A 69 -8.75 2.94 3.31
C SER A 69 -9.43 4.20 3.86
N TYR A 70 -10.27 4.83 3.01
CA TYR A 70 -10.85 6.15 3.27
C TYR A 70 -12.28 6.09 3.82
N SER A 71 -13.12 5.19 3.31
CA SER A 71 -14.56 5.24 3.54
C SER A 71 -15.15 3.86 3.75
N PRO A 72 -16.11 3.69 4.69
CA PRO A 72 -16.86 2.44 4.85
C PRO A 72 -17.78 2.13 3.66
N LEU A 73 -18.10 3.14 2.83
CA LEU A 73 -19.02 3.03 1.69
C LEU A 73 -18.31 2.75 0.35
N ALA A 74 -17.04 2.34 0.37
CA ALA A 74 -16.32 2.03 -0.85
C ALA A 74 -16.98 0.84 -1.60
N LYS A 75 -17.09 0.96 -2.94
CA LYS A 75 -17.67 -0.09 -3.81
C LYS A 75 -16.91 -1.42 -3.77
N LEU A 76 -15.65 -1.41 -3.36
CA LEU A 76 -14.78 -2.58 -3.29
C LEU A 76 -14.45 -2.88 -1.83
N ASP A 77 -14.63 -4.11 -1.39
CA ASP A 77 -14.52 -4.50 0.03
C ASP A 77 -13.14 -4.21 0.64
N TYR A 78 -12.06 -4.38 -0.12
CA TYR A 78 -10.70 -4.07 0.33
C TYR A 78 -10.37 -2.56 0.36
N LYS A 79 -11.24 -1.71 -0.20
CA LYS A 79 -11.14 -0.25 -0.09
C LYS A 79 -12.04 0.32 1.01
N LYS A 80 -12.84 -0.54 1.64
CA LYS A 80 -13.67 -0.14 2.78
C LYS A 80 -12.77 0.12 3.98
N SER A 81 -13.21 1.04 4.83
CA SER A 81 -12.62 1.25 6.15
C SER A 81 -12.46 -0.09 6.90
N TYR A 82 -11.42 -0.18 7.73
CA TYR A 82 -11.14 -1.39 8.46
C TYR A 82 -12.24 -1.65 9.49
N SER A 83 -12.98 -2.75 9.33
CA SER A 83 -14.08 -3.15 10.22
C SER A 83 -13.87 -4.57 10.76
N GLY A 84 -12.69 -5.14 10.55
CA GLY A 84 -12.35 -6.49 11.01
C GLY A 84 -13.18 -7.58 10.33
N THR A 85 -13.50 -7.44 9.04
CA THR A 85 -14.10 -8.54 8.29
C THR A 85 -13.11 -9.70 8.13
N GLU A 86 -13.61 -10.91 7.89
CA GLU A 86 -12.75 -12.09 7.66
C GLU A 86 -11.74 -11.86 6.53
N ASP A 87 -12.17 -11.25 5.42
CA ASP A 87 -11.27 -10.92 4.30
C ASP A 87 -10.17 -9.93 4.68
N GLN A 88 -10.50 -8.91 5.49
CA GLN A 88 -9.53 -7.93 5.95
C GLN A 88 -8.53 -8.58 6.92
N ILE A 89 -9.02 -9.39 7.87
CA ILE A 89 -8.19 -10.10 8.83
C ILE A 89 -7.26 -11.06 8.09
N LYS A 90 -7.80 -11.86 7.17
CA LYS A 90 -7.03 -12.79 6.33
C LYS A 90 -5.99 -12.05 5.49
N GLY A 91 -6.33 -10.92 4.86
CA GLY A 91 -5.38 -10.13 4.09
C GLY A 91 -4.22 -9.60 4.93
N LEU A 92 -4.50 -9.20 6.18
CA LEU A 92 -3.47 -8.79 7.13
C LEU A 92 -2.61 -9.98 7.60
N ASP A 93 -3.21 -11.14 7.89
CA ASP A 93 -2.47 -12.34 8.29
C ASP A 93 -1.60 -12.90 7.17
N ASP A 94 -2.11 -12.91 5.93
CA ASP A 94 -1.36 -13.29 4.74
C ASP A 94 -0.11 -12.42 4.56
N MET A 95 -0.21 -11.12 4.83
CA MET A 95 0.93 -10.19 4.78
C MET A 95 1.86 -10.38 5.99
N PHE A 96 1.31 -10.65 7.17
CA PHE A 96 2.08 -10.93 8.38
C PHE A 96 2.98 -12.14 8.18
N GLU A 97 2.41 -13.26 7.73
CA GLU A 97 3.15 -14.49 7.43
C GLU A 97 4.18 -14.27 6.31
N LEU A 98 3.84 -13.50 5.28
CA LEU A 98 4.78 -13.15 4.22
C LEU A 98 6.00 -12.40 4.78
N MET A 99 5.79 -11.38 5.62
CA MET A 99 6.88 -10.59 6.20
C MET A 99 7.70 -11.37 7.23
N LEU A 100 7.05 -12.25 8.01
CA LEU A 100 7.69 -13.09 9.02
C LEU A 100 8.63 -14.13 8.40
N ASN A 101 8.19 -14.75 7.31
CA ASN A 101 8.88 -15.89 6.70
C ASN A 101 9.76 -15.53 5.49
N SER A 102 9.81 -14.25 5.09
CA SER A 102 10.65 -13.80 3.97
C SER A 102 12.00 -13.25 4.44
N THR A 103 13.05 -13.57 3.67
CA THR A 103 14.38 -12.98 3.85
C THR A 103 14.69 -12.08 2.66
N VAL A 104 15.07 -10.84 2.94
CA VAL A 104 15.45 -9.88 1.90
C VAL A 104 16.77 -10.32 1.27
N LEU A 105 16.84 -10.30 -0.06
CA LEU A 105 18.04 -10.66 -0.81
C LEU A 105 19.27 -9.89 -0.30
N GLY A 106 20.35 -10.63 -0.03
CA GLY A 106 21.60 -10.07 0.50
C GLY A 106 21.55 -9.68 1.99
N LYS A 107 20.52 -10.09 2.72
CA LYS A 107 20.39 -9.89 4.16
C LYS A 107 20.19 -11.24 4.86
N ASN A 108 20.74 -11.35 6.07
CA ASN A 108 20.66 -12.59 6.86
C ASN A 108 19.66 -12.49 8.01
N ASN A 109 19.09 -11.30 8.23
CA ASN A 109 18.22 -11.00 9.35
C ASN A 109 17.00 -10.22 8.87
N MET A 110 15.92 -10.28 9.63
CA MET A 110 14.72 -9.48 9.40
C MET A 110 15.04 -7.98 9.43
N GLN A 111 14.63 -7.27 8.39
CA GLN A 111 14.87 -5.85 8.23
C GLN A 111 13.89 -5.01 9.05
N THR A 112 14.26 -3.77 9.34
CA THR A 112 13.42 -2.84 10.12
C THR A 112 12.04 -2.67 9.52
N PHE A 113 11.92 -2.54 8.19
CA PHE A 113 10.61 -2.38 7.54
C PHE A 113 9.70 -3.59 7.74
N GLN A 114 10.25 -4.82 7.74
CA GLN A 114 9.47 -6.04 8.00
C GLN A 114 8.90 -5.98 9.42
N LYS A 115 9.74 -5.65 10.41
CA LYS A 115 9.31 -5.47 11.81
C LYS A 115 8.24 -4.38 11.94
N SER A 116 8.39 -3.27 11.22
CA SER A 116 7.40 -2.19 11.21
C SER A 116 6.05 -2.64 10.63
N ILE A 117 6.05 -3.45 9.56
CA ILE A 117 4.81 -4.00 8.99
C ILE A 117 4.15 -4.97 9.97
N LEU A 118 4.91 -5.89 10.58
CA LEU A 118 4.39 -6.81 11.59
C LEU A 118 3.74 -6.04 12.76
N MET A 119 4.45 -5.04 13.29
CA MET A 119 3.96 -4.19 14.37
C MET A 119 2.72 -3.40 13.97
N GLN A 120 2.67 -2.85 12.75
CA GLN A 120 1.51 -2.12 12.24
C GLN A 120 0.28 -3.02 12.13
N ILE A 121 0.43 -4.24 11.61
CA ILE A 121 -0.66 -5.21 11.51
C ILE A 121 -1.20 -5.57 12.88
N THR A 122 -0.33 -5.92 13.83
CA THR A 122 -0.73 -6.25 15.20
C THR A 122 -1.42 -5.07 15.87
N SER A 123 -0.85 -3.86 15.76
CA SER A 123 -1.39 -2.64 16.38
C SER A 123 -2.76 -2.28 15.81
N LEU A 124 -2.96 -2.40 14.49
CA LEU A 124 -4.26 -2.12 13.86
C LEU A 124 -5.36 -3.06 14.38
N LYS A 125 -5.06 -4.36 14.48
CA LYS A 125 -6.02 -5.35 15.00
C LYS A 125 -6.39 -5.05 16.45
N MET A 126 -5.38 -4.81 17.30
CA MET A 126 -5.59 -4.50 18.71
C MET A 126 -6.37 -3.20 18.90
N LEU A 127 -5.98 -2.13 18.19
CA LEU A 127 -6.67 -0.84 18.26
C LEU A 127 -8.15 -0.96 17.88
N PHE A 128 -8.47 -1.70 16.82
CA PHE A 128 -9.87 -1.88 16.44
C PHE A 128 -10.67 -2.63 17.48
N ASN A 129 -10.12 -3.72 18.03
CA ASN A 129 -10.79 -4.48 19.09
C ASN A 129 -11.06 -3.58 20.31
N ASP A 130 -10.06 -2.83 20.75
CA ASP A 130 -10.18 -1.88 21.86
C ASP A 130 -11.26 -0.82 21.59
N MET A 131 -11.26 -0.19 20.42
CA MET A 131 -12.24 0.85 20.06
C MET A 131 -13.65 0.28 19.90
N LYS A 132 -13.78 -0.97 19.43
CA LYS A 132 -15.05 -1.67 19.32
C LYS A 132 -15.61 -2.00 20.69
N GLU A 133 -14.80 -2.55 21.59
CA GLU A 133 -15.21 -2.93 22.93
C GLU A 133 -15.53 -1.72 23.82
N LYS A 134 -14.68 -0.68 23.81
CA LYS A 134 -14.80 0.47 24.71
C LYS A 134 -15.74 1.56 24.20
N HIS A 135 -15.86 1.71 22.88
CA HIS A 135 -16.55 2.84 22.26
C HIS A 135 -17.57 2.43 21.18
N ASN A 136 -17.81 1.13 20.98
CA ASN A 136 -18.74 0.61 19.96
C ASN A 136 -18.47 1.16 18.55
N VAL A 137 -17.19 1.38 18.22
CA VAL A 137 -16.78 1.84 16.89
C VAL A 137 -17.02 0.75 15.86
N LYS A 138 -17.66 1.11 14.75
CA LYS A 138 -17.98 0.18 13.65
C LYS A 138 -16.82 -0.06 12.68
N PHE A 139 -15.94 0.94 12.51
CA PHE A 139 -14.81 0.87 11.59
C PHE A 139 -13.72 1.91 11.93
N LEU A 140 -12.51 1.69 11.43
CA LEU A 140 -11.40 2.64 11.44
C LEU A 140 -11.07 3.07 10.00
N SER A 141 -10.94 4.38 9.79
CA SER A 141 -10.41 4.93 8.55
C SER A 141 -8.88 4.90 8.61
N THR A 142 -8.25 3.87 8.04
CA THR A 142 -6.80 3.63 8.20
C THR A 142 -5.93 4.66 7.51
N TYR A 143 -6.47 5.41 6.52
CA TYR A 143 -5.77 6.59 5.98
C TYR A 143 -5.46 7.66 7.05
N LYS A 144 -6.22 7.70 8.15
CA LYS A 144 -5.96 8.62 9.28
C LYS A 144 -4.88 8.11 10.24
N LEU A 145 -4.43 6.87 10.07
CA LEU A 145 -3.41 6.22 10.90
C LEU A 145 -2.02 6.31 10.27
N ASN A 146 -1.87 7.06 9.17
CA ASN A 146 -0.60 7.28 8.51
C ASN A 146 -0.13 8.75 8.66
N GLN A 147 1.11 9.02 8.26
CA GLN A 147 1.70 10.37 8.35
C GLN A 147 1.36 11.27 7.15
N ASP A 148 0.53 10.82 6.20
CA ASP A 148 0.28 11.59 4.97
C ASP A 148 -0.48 12.89 5.26
N VAL A 149 -1.31 12.91 6.31
CA VAL A 149 -1.95 14.14 6.79
C VAL A 149 -0.91 15.16 7.26
N LEU A 150 0.10 14.74 8.01
CA LEU A 150 1.18 15.60 8.48
C LEU A 150 2.08 16.08 7.34
N LYS A 151 2.37 15.22 6.36
CA LYS A 151 3.11 15.61 5.16
C LYS A 151 2.34 16.62 4.31
N THR A 152 1.04 16.41 4.14
CA THR A 152 0.15 17.34 3.42
C THR A 152 0.12 18.70 4.12
N PHE A 153 0.03 18.69 5.46
CA PHE A 153 0.09 19.90 6.28
C PHE A 153 1.44 20.63 6.17
N SER A 154 2.57 19.90 6.15
CA SER A 154 3.89 20.53 5.99
C SER A 154 4.04 21.19 4.62
N LEU A 155 3.59 20.51 3.55
CA LEU A 155 3.61 21.04 2.17
C LEU A 155 2.76 22.29 1.96
N SER A 156 1.72 22.53 2.78
CA SER A 156 0.96 23.77 2.68
C SER A 156 1.76 24.99 3.13
N PHE A 157 2.67 24.84 4.10
CA PHE A 157 3.56 25.93 4.52
C PHE A 157 4.61 26.26 3.47
N ASP A 158 5.23 25.24 2.87
CA ASP A 158 6.22 25.45 1.80
C ASP A 158 5.62 26.23 0.62
N LYS A 159 4.37 25.95 0.26
CA LYS A 159 3.64 26.67 -0.78
C LYS A 159 3.31 28.10 -0.39
N GLU A 160 2.91 28.33 0.86
CA GLU A 160 2.64 29.69 1.34
C GLU A 160 3.91 30.55 1.33
N GLU A 161 5.07 30.01 1.74
CA GLU A 161 6.35 30.72 1.65
C GLU A 161 6.76 31.04 0.20
N GLU A 162 6.55 30.10 -0.73
CA GLU A 162 6.81 30.32 -2.17
C GLU A 162 5.89 31.41 -2.75
N PHE A 163 4.60 31.42 -2.38
CA PHE A 163 3.64 32.46 -2.77
C PHE A 163 3.99 33.85 -2.19
N MET A 164 4.51 33.91 -0.97
CA MET A 164 4.93 35.17 -0.34
C MET A 164 6.22 35.72 -0.97
N THR A 165 7.13 34.83 -1.40
CA THR A 165 8.38 35.23 -2.06
C THR A 165 8.14 35.81 -3.46
N ILE A 166 7.18 35.27 -4.22
CA ILE A 166 6.81 35.77 -5.56
C ILE A 166 6.14 37.16 -5.50
N ARG A 167 5.47 37.52 -4.41
CA ARG A 167 4.82 38.83 -4.24
C ARG A 167 5.77 39.97 -3.84
N HIS A 168 7.05 39.68 -3.63
CA HIS A 168 8.08 40.65 -3.25
C HIS A 168 9.14 40.87 -4.34
N GLN A 169 8.89 40.40 -5.57
CA GLN A 169 9.62 40.76 -6.78
C GLN A 169 8.73 41.60 -7.70
#